data_AF-S5VLX5-F1
#
_entry.id   AF-S5VLX5-F1
#
_cell.length_a   1.000
_cell.length_b   1.000
_cell.length_c   1.000
_cell.angle_alpha   90.00
_cell.angle_beta   90.00
_cell.angle_gamma   90.00
#
_symmetry.space_group_name_H-M   'P 1'
#
loop_
_entity.id
_entity.type
_entity.pdbx_description
1 polymer ?
#
loop_
_entity_poly.entity_id
_entity_poly.type
_entity_poly.pdbx_seq_one_letter_code
_entity_poly.pdbx_strand_id
1 'polypeptide(L)'
;MALDPATLVVCLRTAGPTLRAALDSGRFAVNLLDERARAVSDLFASGATDRFERAEWRLPLGAGGPHLTGAALAVADCEVTQAVEVGDHTAVFGRVTGVTLADAGEPLLYGRRRYARWSVATSPPAEAAAEVPLSTALEGDTRVGSRL
;
A
#
# COMPACT_ATOMS: atom_id res chain seq x y z
N MET A 1 0.11 -6.14 -8.29
CA MET A 1 0.86 -4.99 -8.80
C MET A 1 1.91 -5.49 -9.77
N ALA A 2 2.06 -4.82 -10.91
CA ALA A 2 3.07 -5.09 -11.92
C ALA A 2 4.01 -3.88 -12.06
N LEU A 3 5.25 -4.11 -12.49
CA LEU A 3 6.27 -3.07 -12.68
C LEU A 3 6.31 -2.54 -14.13
N ASP A 4 5.88 -3.36 -15.10
CA ASP A 4 5.81 -2.96 -16.51
C ASP A 4 4.48 -3.44 -17.16
N PRO A 5 3.50 -2.52 -17.38
CA PRO A 5 3.49 -1.14 -16.91
C PRO A 5 3.27 -1.06 -15.39
N ALA A 6 3.78 0.00 -14.74
CA ALA A 6 3.57 0.27 -13.33
C ALA A 6 2.06 0.34 -13.02
N THR A 7 1.55 -0.62 -12.22
CA THR A 7 0.11 -0.82 -12.02
C THR A 7 -0.26 -0.95 -10.54
N LEU A 8 -1.14 -0.07 -10.08
CA LEU A 8 -1.78 -0.15 -8.77
C LEU A 8 -3.17 -0.78 -8.86
N VAL A 9 -3.62 -1.36 -7.74
CA VAL A 9 -4.98 -1.86 -7.59
C VAL A 9 -5.59 -1.28 -6.31
N VAL A 10 -6.82 -0.80 -6.40
CA VAL A 10 -7.63 -0.36 -5.26
C VAL A 10 -8.97 -1.06 -5.27
N CYS A 11 -9.47 -1.45 -4.10
CA CYS A 11 -10.81 -2.03 -3.95
C CYS A 11 -11.75 -0.97 -3.39
N LEU A 12 -12.79 -0.64 -4.14
CA LEU A 12 -13.78 0.37 -3.76
C LEU A 12 -15.14 -0.27 -3.64
N ARG A 13 -15.97 0.18 -2.70
CA ARG A 13 -17.37 -0.29 -2.59
C ARG A 13 -18.11 -0.01 -3.90
N THR A 14 -18.76 -1.04 -4.47
CA THR A 14 -19.42 -0.96 -5.79
C THR A 14 -20.49 0.14 -5.83
N ALA A 15 -21.29 0.27 -4.77
CA ALA A 15 -22.30 1.32 -4.62
C ALA A 15 -21.76 2.66 -4.09
N GLY A 16 -20.44 2.87 -4.10
CA GLY A 16 -19.78 4.04 -3.52
C GLY A 16 -19.60 5.20 -4.51
N PRO A 17 -19.71 6.46 -4.05
CA PRO A 17 -19.50 7.64 -4.92
C PRO A 17 -18.07 7.75 -5.44
N THR A 18 -17.08 7.25 -4.69
CA THR A 18 -15.67 7.26 -5.11
C THR A 18 -15.43 6.38 -6.34
N LEU A 19 -16.04 5.18 -6.39
CA LEU A 19 -15.92 4.31 -7.55
C LEU A 19 -16.55 4.98 -8.78
N ARG A 20 -17.75 5.53 -8.63
CA ARG A 20 -18.44 6.25 -9.71
C ARG A 20 -17.56 7.36 -10.28
N ALA A 21 -17.02 8.21 -9.41
CA ALA A 21 -16.13 9.30 -9.84
C ALA A 21 -14.87 8.80 -10.59
N ALA A 22 -14.27 7.70 -10.12
CA ALA A 22 -13.08 7.12 -10.77
C ALA A 22 -13.40 6.53 -12.16
N LEU A 23 -14.54 5.84 -12.31
CA LEU A 23 -14.96 5.27 -13.58
C LEU A 23 -15.42 6.34 -14.58
N ASP A 24 -16.20 7.33 -14.13
CA ASP A 24 -16.71 8.41 -14.98
C ASP A 24 -15.57 9.29 -15.51
N SER A 25 -14.54 9.55 -14.70
CA SER A 25 -13.36 10.33 -15.12
C SER A 25 -12.29 9.50 -15.84
N GLY A 26 -12.33 8.17 -15.72
CA GLY A 26 -11.29 7.26 -16.20
C GLY A 26 -9.95 7.38 -15.48
N ARG A 27 -9.89 8.10 -14.36
CA ARG A 27 -8.66 8.40 -13.61
C ARG A 27 -8.92 8.38 -12.10
N PHE A 28 -7.89 8.15 -11.31
CA PHE A 28 -7.93 8.32 -9.86
C PHE A 28 -6.55 8.66 -9.31
N ALA A 29 -6.51 9.24 -8.10
CA ALA A 29 -5.28 9.45 -7.35
C ALA A 29 -5.29 8.62 -6.07
N VAL A 30 -4.17 7.97 -5.76
CA VAL A 30 -3.95 7.27 -4.48
C VAL A 30 -3.06 8.14 -3.61
N ASN A 31 -3.61 8.62 -2.49
CA ASN A 31 -2.87 9.41 -1.51
C ASN A 31 -2.36 8.48 -0.39
N LEU A 32 -1.06 8.24 -0.31
CA LEU A 32 -0.41 7.58 0.83
C LEU A 32 -0.19 8.62 1.92
N LEU A 33 -0.75 8.39 3.10
CA LEU A 33 -0.81 9.38 4.18
C LEU A 33 0.43 9.33 5.10
N ASP A 34 0.87 10.50 5.56
CA ASP A 34 1.84 10.65 6.65
C ASP A 34 1.23 10.19 7.98
N GLU A 35 2.05 9.68 8.90
CA GLU A 35 1.63 9.19 10.22
C GLU A 35 0.85 10.22 11.05
N ARG A 36 1.03 11.52 10.80
CA ARG A 36 0.30 12.60 11.47
C ARG A 36 -1.11 12.81 10.90
N ALA A 37 -1.40 12.26 9.73
CA ALA A 37 -2.65 12.46 9.00
C ALA A 37 -3.80 11.53 9.41
N ARG A 38 -3.80 11.02 10.65
CA ARG A 38 -4.90 10.20 11.20
C ARG A 38 -6.26 10.90 11.07
N ALA A 39 -6.34 12.18 11.43
CA ALA A 39 -7.60 12.92 11.37
C ALA A 39 -8.16 13.01 9.94
N VAL A 40 -7.28 13.11 8.94
CA VAL A 40 -7.66 13.11 7.52
C VAL A 40 -8.13 11.71 7.10
N SER A 41 -7.43 10.66 7.53
CA SER A 41 -7.87 9.28 7.28
C SER A 41 -9.28 9.02 7.84
N ASP A 42 -9.52 9.39 9.10
CA ASP A 42 -10.83 9.25 9.76
C ASP A 42 -11.92 10.07 9.04
N LEU A 43 -11.60 11.31 8.62
CA LEU A 43 -12.52 12.16 7.87
C LEU A 43 -12.95 11.52 6.54
N PHE A 44 -12.01 11.02 5.74
CA PHE A 44 -12.31 10.42 4.44
C PHE A 44 -13.00 9.04 4.55
N ALA A 45 -12.85 8.35 5.68
CA ALA A 45 -13.58 7.12 5.98
C ALA A 45 -15.01 7.36 6.48
N SER A 46 -15.31 8.53 7.03
CA SER A 46 -16.59 8.83 7.72
C SER A 46 -17.83 8.91 6.81
N GLY A 47 -17.65 9.07 5.50
CA GLY A 47 -18.74 9.35 4.56
C GLY A 47 -19.19 10.82 4.53
N ALA A 48 -18.51 11.72 5.26
CA ALA A 48 -18.78 13.15 5.24
C ALA A 48 -18.72 13.73 3.81
N THR A 49 -19.76 14.45 3.41
CA THR A 49 -19.89 15.06 2.08
C THR A 49 -19.01 16.29 1.91
N ASP A 50 -18.73 17.00 3.00
CA ASP A 50 -17.91 18.21 3.11
C ASP A 50 -16.42 17.93 3.36
N ARG A 51 -15.97 16.68 3.26
CA ARG A 51 -14.59 16.27 3.59
C ARG A 51 -13.51 17.07 2.85
N PHE A 52 -13.78 17.48 1.60
CA PHE A 52 -12.85 18.30 0.81
C PHE A 52 -12.86 19.78 1.21
N GLU A 53 -13.85 20.25 1.98
CA GLU A 53 -13.83 21.61 2.57
C GLU A 53 -13.03 21.64 3.88
N ARG A 54 -12.76 20.46 4.46
CA ARG A 54 -12.15 20.27 5.79
C ARG A 54 -10.72 19.73 5.74
N ALA A 55 -10.17 19.53 4.55
CA ALA A 55 -8.81 19.06 4.33
C ALA A 55 -8.10 19.98 3.34
N GLU A 56 -6.79 20.13 3.49
CA GLU A 56 -5.97 20.84 2.51
C GLU A 56 -5.70 19.91 1.31
N TRP A 57 -6.09 20.36 0.11
CA TRP A 57 -5.85 19.63 -1.12
C TRP A 57 -5.63 20.55 -2.30
N ARG A 58 -5.03 19.99 -3.36
CA ARG A 58 -4.90 20.63 -4.68
C ARG A 58 -5.28 19.63 -5.76
N LEU A 59 -5.63 20.14 -6.94
CA LEU A 59 -5.84 19.31 -8.14
C LEU A 59 -4.92 19.84 -9.25
N PRO A 60 -3.66 19.36 -9.32
CA PRO A 60 -2.74 19.75 -10.37
C PRO A 60 -3.32 19.45 -11.76
N LEU A 61 -2.90 20.21 -12.77
CA LEU A 61 -3.32 19.98 -14.15
C LEU A 61 -2.89 18.58 -14.59
N GLY A 62 -3.84 17.78 -15.07
CA GLY A 62 -3.58 16.39 -15.50
C GLY A 62 -3.51 15.36 -14.36
N ALA A 63 -3.73 15.75 -13.11
CA ALA A 63 -3.83 14.82 -11.99
C ALA A 63 -5.01 13.85 -12.16
N GLY A 64 -4.88 12.65 -11.60
CA GLY A 64 -5.93 11.64 -11.60
C GLY A 64 -7.02 11.92 -10.56
N GLY A 65 -6.78 12.83 -9.62
CA GLY A 65 -7.73 13.24 -8.60
C GLY A 65 -7.09 14.21 -7.59
N PRO A 66 -7.82 14.59 -6.52
CA PRO A 66 -7.29 15.51 -5.51
C PRO A 66 -6.06 14.96 -4.77
N HIS A 67 -5.03 15.79 -4.64
CA HIS A 67 -3.81 15.54 -3.88
C HIS A 67 -3.94 16.21 -2.50
N LEU A 68 -3.85 15.44 -1.42
CA LEU A 68 -4.01 15.93 -0.05
C LEU A 68 -2.70 16.54 0.48
N THR A 69 -2.36 17.75 0.03
CA THR A 69 -1.01 18.34 0.17
C THR A 69 -0.50 18.52 1.61
N GLY A 70 -1.40 18.65 2.60
CA GLY A 70 -1.02 18.74 4.02
C GLY A 70 -0.94 17.39 4.74
N ALA A 71 -1.25 16.29 4.06
CA ALA A 71 -1.49 14.98 4.68
C ALA A 71 -0.83 13.80 3.95
N ALA A 72 -0.58 13.91 2.65
CA ALA A 72 0.00 12.85 1.85
C ALA A 72 1.54 12.89 1.89
N LEU A 73 2.15 11.74 2.18
CA LEU A 73 3.57 11.46 2.00
C LEU A 73 3.92 11.19 0.53
N ALA A 74 2.99 10.57 -0.20
CA ALA A 74 3.11 10.35 -1.63
C ALA A 74 1.73 10.33 -2.29
N VAL A 75 1.65 10.72 -3.56
CA VAL A 75 0.45 10.63 -4.38
C VAL A 75 0.77 9.97 -5.70
N ALA A 76 0.04 8.91 -6.06
CA ALA A 76 0.14 8.25 -7.35
C ALA A 76 -1.09 8.56 -8.19
N ASP A 77 -0.90 9.27 -9.31
CA ASP A 77 -1.93 9.51 -10.31
C ASP A 77 -2.03 8.30 -11.24
N CYS A 78 -3.25 7.84 -11.49
CA CYS A 78 -3.52 6.63 -12.23
C CYS A 78 -4.58 6.85 -13.32
N GLU A 79 -4.39 6.20 -14.47
CA GLU A 79 -5.43 5.97 -15.46
C GLU A 79 -6.06 4.59 -15.25
N VAL A 80 -7.39 4.52 -15.23
CA VAL A 80 -8.12 3.26 -15.09
C VAL A 80 -7.89 2.40 -16.33
N THR A 81 -7.35 1.20 -16.13
CA THR A 81 -7.13 0.23 -17.22
C THR A 81 -8.12 -0.91 -17.18
N GLN A 82 -8.60 -1.29 -16.00
CA GLN A 82 -9.57 -2.37 -15.83
C GLN A 82 -10.35 -2.18 -14.52
N ALA A 83 -11.60 -2.61 -14.50
CA ALA A 83 -12.41 -2.72 -13.29
C ALA A 83 -13.09 -4.09 -13.24
N VAL A 84 -13.01 -4.78 -12.11
CA VAL A 84 -13.58 -6.12 -11.90
C VAL A 84 -14.43 -6.11 -10.66
N GLU A 85 -15.73 -6.40 -10.80
CA GLU A 85 -16.64 -6.54 -9.66
C GLU A 85 -16.37 -7.87 -8.93
N VAL A 86 -16.25 -7.79 -7.60
CA VAL A 86 -15.99 -8.91 -6.70
C VAL A 86 -16.86 -8.72 -5.45
N GLY A 87 -18.04 -9.34 -5.44
CA GLY A 87 -19.00 -9.17 -4.37
C GLY A 87 -19.52 -7.73 -4.29
N ASP A 88 -19.43 -7.10 -3.13
CA ASP A 88 -19.86 -5.71 -2.88
C ASP A 88 -18.78 -4.66 -3.17
N HIS A 89 -17.64 -5.09 -3.71
CA HIS A 89 -16.53 -4.22 -4.09
C HIS A 89 -16.17 -4.38 -5.57
N THR A 90 -15.50 -3.37 -6.12
CA THR A 90 -14.87 -3.40 -7.44
C THR A 90 -13.37 -3.19 -7.27
N ALA A 91 -12.59 -4.14 -7.78
CA ALA A 91 -11.15 -4.01 -7.92
C ALA A 91 -10.85 -3.16 -9.17
N VAL A 92 -10.32 -1.97 -8.96
CA VAL A 92 -9.94 -1.03 -10.02
C VAL A 92 -8.44 -1.09 -10.20
N PHE A 93 -8.01 -1.47 -11.40
CA PHE A 93 -6.62 -1.49 -11.83
C PHE A 93 -6.30 -0.17 -12.52
N GLY A 94 -5.22 0.46 -12.09
CA GLY A 94 -4.78 1.74 -12.63
C GLY A 94 -3.32 1.71 -13.04
N ARG A 95 -3.04 2.14 -14.26
CA ARG A 95 -1.67 2.41 -14.71
C ARG A 95 -1.21 3.73 -14.11
N VAL A 96 -0.09 3.71 -13.41
CA VAL A 96 0.49 4.91 -12.81
C VAL A 96 1.01 5.83 -13.92
N THR A 97 0.56 7.08 -13.91
CA THR A 97 0.98 8.12 -14.88
C THR A 97 1.91 9.16 -14.26
N GLY A 98 1.90 9.30 -12.94
CA GLY A 98 2.76 10.23 -12.22
C GLY A 98 2.81 9.91 -10.74
N VAL A 99 3.90 10.30 -10.09
CA VAL A 99 4.08 10.20 -8.65
C VAL A 99 4.59 11.53 -8.11
N THR A 100 3.94 12.04 -7.07
CA THR A 100 4.39 13.18 -6.28
C THR A 100 4.83 12.67 -4.92
N LEU A 101 5.99 13.12 -4.44
CA LEU A 101 6.55 12.74 -3.14
C LEU A 101 6.68 13.98 -2.25
N ALA A 102 6.41 13.82 -0.96
CA ALA A 102 6.83 14.78 0.04
C ALA A 102 8.32 14.58 0.38
N ASP A 103 8.98 15.63 0.88
CA ASP A 103 10.42 15.62 1.18
C ASP A 103 10.77 14.69 2.36
N ALA A 104 9.85 14.56 3.33
CA ALA A 104 10.04 13.77 4.53
C ALA A 104 8.69 13.33 5.13
N GLY A 105 8.74 12.27 5.94
CA GLY A 105 7.61 11.75 6.69
C GLY A 105 7.67 10.23 6.83
N GLU A 106 6.75 9.69 7.60
CA GLU A 106 6.63 8.25 7.84
C GLU A 106 5.20 7.82 7.50
N PRO A 107 4.98 6.61 6.95
CA PRO A 107 3.65 6.21 6.52
C PRO A 107 2.71 5.98 7.70
N LEU A 108 1.46 6.44 7.56
CA LEU A 108 0.38 6.06 8.47
C LEU A 108 0.05 4.58 8.29
N LEU A 109 0.25 3.80 9.34
CA LEU A 109 -0.06 2.38 9.33
C LEU A 109 -1.45 2.13 9.93
N TYR A 110 -2.20 1.20 9.33
CA TYR A 110 -3.48 0.74 9.85
C TYR A 110 -3.54 -0.78 9.90
N GLY A 111 -3.85 -1.34 11.06
CA GLY A 111 -3.93 -2.78 11.27
C GLY A 111 -4.67 -3.11 12.55
N ARG A 112 -5.36 -4.26 12.58
CA ARG A 112 -6.15 -4.70 13.76
C ARG A 112 -7.12 -3.63 14.27
N ARG A 113 -7.72 -2.88 13.35
CA ARG A 113 -8.63 -1.75 13.63
C ARG A 113 -8.00 -0.61 14.45
N ARG A 114 -6.69 -0.41 14.32
CA ARG A 114 -5.94 0.64 15.02
C ARG A 114 -4.91 1.26 14.09
N TYR A 115 -4.63 2.53 14.31
CA TYR A 115 -3.47 3.17 13.70
C TYR A 115 -2.20 2.81 14.46
N ALA A 116 -1.11 2.70 13.72
CA ALA A 116 0.23 2.51 14.25
C ALA A 116 1.20 3.46 13.52
N ARG A 117 2.38 3.63 14.11
CA ARG A 117 3.48 4.39 13.52
C ARG A 117 4.50 3.42 12.95
N TRP A 118 5.20 3.84 11.91
CA TRP A 118 6.36 3.11 11.45
C TRP A 118 7.43 3.15 12.54
N SER A 119 7.87 1.98 12.99
CA SER A 119 9.01 1.84 13.88
C SER A 119 10.08 1.10 13.12
N VAL A 120 11.21 1.75 12.84
CA VAL A 120 12.41 1.03 12.43
C VAL A 120 12.81 0.19 13.63
N ALA A 121 12.62 -1.12 13.54
CA ALA A 121 13.29 -2.02 14.47
C ALA A 121 14.78 -1.75 14.29
N THR A 122 15.47 -1.30 15.35
CA THR A 122 16.92 -1.34 15.36
C THR A 122 17.27 -2.82 15.22
N SER A 123 17.69 -3.25 14.03
CA SER A 123 18.37 -4.52 13.93
C SER A 123 19.47 -4.49 14.97
N PRO A 124 19.62 -5.51 15.83
CA PRO A 124 20.83 -5.60 16.64
C PRO A 124 22.03 -5.43 15.69
N PRO A 125 23.13 -4.77 16.14
CA PRO A 125 24.34 -4.74 15.34
C PRO A 125 24.65 -6.16 14.86
N ALA A 126 25.18 -6.29 13.64
CA ALA A 126 25.38 -7.55 12.93
C ALA A 126 26.44 -8.50 13.58
N GLU A 127 26.46 -8.56 14.91
CA GLU A 127 27.43 -9.27 15.73
C GLU A 127 26.67 -10.10 16.77
N ALA A 128 25.86 -11.05 16.29
CA ALA A 128 25.45 -12.25 17.02
C ALA A 128 24.89 -13.32 16.07
N ALA A 129 25.31 -13.35 14.80
CA ALA A 129 25.24 -14.59 14.03
C ALA A 129 26.34 -15.50 14.58
N ALA A 130 26.11 -16.08 15.76
CA ALA A 130 26.94 -17.15 16.27
C ALA A 130 27.00 -18.22 15.18
N GLU A 131 28.20 -18.50 14.69
CA GLU A 131 28.47 -19.61 13.79
C GLU A 131 27.87 -20.88 14.41
N VAL A 132 26.86 -21.45 13.76
CA VAL A 132 26.41 -22.80 14.08
C VAL A 132 27.46 -23.72 13.44
N PRO A 133 28.31 -24.40 14.21
CA PRO A 133 29.33 -25.26 13.61
C PRO A 133 28.63 -26.45 12.95
N LEU A 134 28.85 -26.60 11.64
CA LEU A 134 28.50 -27.81 10.91
C LEU A 134 29.55 -28.89 11.19
N SER A 135 29.44 -29.56 12.34
CA SER A 135 29.92 -30.92 12.59
C SER A 135 29.17 -31.44 13.82
N THR A 136 28.51 -32.59 13.83
CA THR A 136 28.99 -33.93 13.49
C THR A 136 27.79 -34.84 13.15
N ALA A 137 27.79 -35.45 11.97
CA ALA A 137 27.00 -36.66 11.69
C ALA A 137 27.73 -37.48 10.61
N LEU A 138 28.87 -38.07 10.98
CA LEU A 138 29.55 -39.10 10.20
C LEU A 138 30.19 -40.15 11.10
N GLU A 139 29.36 -40.89 11.83
CA GLU A 139 29.64 -42.24 12.33
C GLU A 139 28.26 -42.90 12.51
N GLY A 140 27.81 -43.98 11.88
CA GLY A 140 28.37 -44.98 10.97
C GLY A 140 27.50 -46.22 11.20
N ASP A 141 26.88 -46.80 10.16
CA ASP A 141 26.73 -48.26 10.09
C ASP A 141 26.40 -48.70 8.66
N THR A 142 27.44 -49.16 7.97
CA THR A 142 27.33 -49.91 6.73
C THR A 142 27.28 -51.39 7.12
N ARG A 143 26.11 -52.03 7.05
CA ARG A 143 26.04 -53.48 6.86
C ARG A 143 25.17 -53.85 5.67
N VAL A 144 25.91 -54.26 4.64
CA VAL A 144 25.47 -54.92 3.42
C VAL A 144 24.84 -56.26 3.76
N GLY A 145 23.54 -56.42 3.47
CA GLY A 145 22.89 -57.72 3.35
C GLY A 145 23.08 -58.25 1.93
N SER A 146 23.94 -59.25 1.77
CA SER A 146 24.18 -59.99 0.53
C SER A 146 23.02 -60.93 0.19
N ARG A 147 22.74 -61.06 -1.11
CA ARG A 147 21.78 -61.98 -1.73
C ARG A 147 21.91 -63.42 -1.25
N LEU A 148 20.77 -64.07 -1.01
CA LEU A 148 20.32 -65.32 -1.64
C LEU A 148 18.79 -65.31 -1.69
#